data_AF-A0AAD3HL84-F1
#
_entry.id   AF-A0AAD3HL84-F1
#
_cell.length_a   1.000
_cell.length_b   1.000
_cell.length_c   1.000
_cell.angle_alpha   90.00
_cell.angle_beta   90.00
_cell.angle_gamma   90.00
#
_symmetry.space_group_name_H-M   'P 1'
#
loop_
_entity.id
_entity.type
_entity.pdbx_description
1 polymer ?
#
loop_
_entity_poly.entity_id
_entity_poly.type
_entity_poly.pdbx_seq_one_letter_code
_entity_poly.pdbx_strand_id
1 'polypeptide(L)'
;MKSPASEGKRVTNDVTVQQFNQTSTNIGGTAEGLRRSLRELEADLKKDEEGKKEYETYLKRLEVQRADLQKKVDEHKAWLEAADAKGAESSEQQYMRLLEQIQHIYEGAKEFHGKGIDLLIKEFGYHIAYKRWNDTFTAIPFKPK
;
A
#
# COMPACT_ATOMS: atom_id res chain seq x y z
N MET A 1 61.08 -18.63 -89.47
CA MET A 1 59.64 -18.84 -89.76
C MET A 1 58.89 -18.75 -88.45
N LYS A 2 58.02 -17.74 -88.30
CA LYS A 2 57.21 -17.49 -87.09
C LYS A 2 55.85 -18.19 -87.26
N SER A 3 55.50 -19.10 -86.36
CA SER A 3 54.12 -19.58 -86.21
C SER A 3 53.28 -18.50 -85.53
N PRO A 4 52.07 -18.17 -86.01
CA PRO A 4 51.21 -17.23 -85.31
C PRO A 4 50.55 -17.95 -84.13
N ALA A 5 50.74 -17.37 -82.93
CA ALA A 5 49.98 -17.78 -81.76
C ALA A 5 48.50 -17.47 -82.01
N SER A 6 47.64 -18.47 -81.90
CA SER A 6 46.20 -18.26 -81.88
C SER A 6 45.83 -17.61 -80.54
N GLU A 7 45.79 -16.27 -80.53
CA GLU A 7 45.19 -15.52 -79.44
C GLU A 7 43.72 -15.96 -79.32
N GLY A 8 43.39 -16.61 -78.20
CA GLY A 8 42.03 -16.98 -77.88
C GLY A 8 41.14 -15.73 -77.94
N LYS A 9 40.13 -15.75 -78.81
CA LYS A 9 39.08 -14.72 -78.85
C LYS A 9 38.57 -14.50 -77.43
N ARG A 10 38.75 -13.29 -76.88
CA ARG A 10 38.06 -12.90 -75.64
C ARG A 10 36.56 -13.07 -75.87
N VAL A 11 35.94 -13.97 -75.12
CA VAL A 11 34.50 -14.28 -75.21
C VAL A 11 33.66 -13.13 -74.63
N THR A 12 34.28 -12.15 -73.98
CA THR A 12 33.61 -11.00 -73.35
C THR A 12 34.23 -9.66 -73.79
N ASN A 13 33.37 -8.67 -74.02
CA ASN A 13 33.75 -7.28 -74.29
C ASN A 13 33.83 -6.51 -72.95
N ASP A 14 34.68 -5.48 -72.87
CA ASP A 14 34.93 -4.68 -71.67
C ASP A 14 33.64 -4.06 -71.10
N VAL A 15 32.68 -3.71 -71.96
CA VAL A 15 31.34 -3.23 -71.57
C VAL A 15 30.58 -4.28 -70.74
N THR A 16 30.64 -5.55 -71.13
CA THR A 16 29.99 -6.65 -70.42
C THR A 16 30.64 -6.89 -69.05
N VAL A 17 31.97 -6.75 -68.97
CA VAL A 17 32.71 -6.86 -67.70
C VAL A 17 32.38 -5.70 -66.76
N GLN A 18 32.28 -4.47 -67.28
CA GLN A 18 31.88 -3.30 -66.50
C GLN A 18 30.44 -3.43 -65.97
N GLN A 19 29.49 -3.85 -66.82
CA GLN A 19 28.10 -4.09 -66.41
C GLN A 19 27.99 -5.20 -65.36
N PHE A 20 28.76 -6.28 -65.51
CA PHE A 20 28.83 -7.34 -64.51
C PHE A 20 29.37 -6.81 -63.17
N ASN A 21 30.51 -6.11 -63.18
CA ASN A 21 31.11 -5.55 -61.97
C ASN A 21 30.19 -4.55 -61.27
N GLN A 22 29.49 -3.70 -62.02
CA GLN A 22 28.51 -2.76 -61.49
C GLN A 22 27.32 -3.51 -60.85
N THR A 23 26.81 -4.54 -61.52
CA THR A 23 25.71 -5.36 -61.01
C THR A 23 26.14 -6.11 -59.74
N SER A 24 27.32 -6.71 -59.72
CA SER A 24 27.88 -7.38 -58.53
C SER A 24 28.10 -6.42 -57.37
N THR A 25 28.57 -5.20 -57.64
CA THR A 25 28.74 -4.16 -56.60
C THR A 25 27.39 -3.73 -56.03
N ASN A 26 26.39 -3.53 -56.88
CA ASN A 26 25.04 -3.17 -56.44
C ASN A 26 24.41 -4.28 -55.58
N ILE A 27 24.57 -5.55 -55.98
CA ILE A 27 24.09 -6.70 -55.21
C ILE A 27 24.84 -6.81 -53.87
N GLY A 28 26.15 -6.57 -53.85
CA GLY A 28 26.93 -6.55 -52.61
C GLY A 28 26.45 -5.47 -51.65
N GLY A 29 26.24 -4.26 -52.15
CA GLY A 29 25.75 -3.13 -51.36
C GLY A 29 24.33 -3.36 -50.80
N THR A 30 23.42 -3.91 -51.61
CA THR A 30 22.06 -4.23 -51.14
C THR A 30 22.06 -5.38 -50.14
N ALA A 31 22.88 -6.41 -50.34
CA ALA A 31 23.02 -7.51 -49.39
C ALA A 31 23.60 -7.04 -48.05
N GLU A 32 24.57 -6.13 -48.06
CA GLU A 32 25.13 -5.53 -46.84
C GLU A 32 24.10 -4.64 -46.13
N GLY A 33 23.34 -3.85 -46.89
CA GLY A 33 22.22 -3.07 -46.37
C GLY A 33 21.16 -3.93 -45.68
N LEU A 34 20.72 -5.01 -46.33
CA LEU A 34 19.76 -5.96 -45.75
C LEU A 34 20.31 -6.64 -44.49
N ARG A 35 21.60 -7.00 -44.48
CA ARG A 35 22.25 -7.59 -43.30
C ARG A 35 22.28 -6.62 -42.12
N ARG A 36 22.49 -5.32 -42.39
CA ARG A 36 22.43 -4.28 -41.37
C ARG A 36 21.01 -4.14 -40.80
N SER A 37 20.01 -4.04 -41.67
CA SER A 37 18.61 -3.93 -41.25
C SER A 37 18.15 -5.15 -40.45
N LEU A 38 18.59 -6.36 -40.81
CA LEU A 38 18.31 -7.57 -40.03
C LEU A 38 18.88 -7.48 -38.60
N ARG A 39 20.12 -7.02 -38.45
CA ARG A 39 20.74 -6.85 -37.12
C ARG A 39 20.03 -5.79 -36.28
N GLU A 40 19.60 -4.69 -36.91
CA GLU A 40 18.82 -3.65 -36.24
C GLU A 40 17.47 -4.21 -35.77
N LEU A 41 16.77 -4.94 -36.63
CA LEU A 41 15.50 -5.58 -36.29
C LEU A 41 15.64 -6.63 -35.18
N GLU A 42 16.71 -7.44 -35.20
CA GLU A 42 17.02 -8.41 -34.14
C GLU A 42 17.27 -7.71 -32.78
N ALA A 43 17.97 -6.58 -32.80
CA ALA A 43 18.23 -5.81 -31.59
C ALA A 43 16.95 -5.17 -31.03
N ASP A 44 16.07 -4.68 -31.89
CA ASP A 44 14.78 -4.11 -31.49
C ASP A 44 13.84 -5.21 -30.96
N LEU A 45 13.78 -6.37 -31.62
CA LEU A 45 12.97 -7.50 -31.17
C LEU A 45 13.40 -7.98 -29.77
N LYS A 46 14.72 -8.01 -29.50
CA LYS A 46 15.22 -8.35 -28.17
C LYS A 46 14.77 -7.34 -27.11
N LYS A 47 14.79 -6.04 -27.41
CA LYS A 47 14.31 -5.01 -26.48
C LYS A 47 12.80 -5.13 -26.24
N ASP A 48 12.03 -5.44 -27.28
CA ASP A 48 10.58 -5.64 -27.15
C ASP A 48 10.26 -6.86 -26.29
N GLU A 49 11.01 -7.95 -26.43
CA GLU A 49 10.88 -9.14 -25.56
C GLU A 49 11.20 -8.81 -24.09
N GLU A 50 12.26 -8.05 -23.85
CA GLU A 50 12.61 -7.55 -22.51
C GLU A 50 11.50 -6.66 -21.94
N GLY A 51 10.99 -5.70 -22.73
CA GLY A 51 9.89 -4.83 -22.35
C GLY A 51 8.60 -5.58 -22.05
N LYS A 52 8.25 -6.60 -22.85
CA LYS A 52 7.09 -7.46 -22.59
C LYS A 52 7.18 -8.14 -21.23
N LYS A 53 8.35 -8.66 -20.86
CA LYS A 53 8.58 -9.31 -19.57
C LYS A 53 8.43 -8.34 -18.40
N GLU A 54 8.88 -7.09 -18.57
CA GLU A 54 8.68 -6.04 -17.57
C GLU A 54 7.20 -5.72 -17.38
N TYR A 55 6.45 -5.57 -18.48
CA TYR A 55 5.00 -5.36 -18.42
C TYR A 55 4.25 -6.51 -17.76
N GLU A 56 4.58 -7.77 -18.08
CA GLU A 56 3.99 -8.94 -17.43
C GLU A 56 4.24 -8.94 -15.92
N THR A 57 5.46 -8.58 -15.51
CA THR A 57 5.82 -8.48 -14.09
C THR A 57 5.01 -7.38 -13.39
N TYR A 58 4.89 -6.22 -14.02
CA TYR A 58 4.13 -5.10 -13.49
C TYR A 58 2.63 -5.41 -13.42
N LEU A 59 2.07 -6.07 -14.44
CA LEU A 59 0.68 -6.49 -14.49
C LEU A 59 0.37 -7.44 -13.32
N LYS A 60 1.22 -8.45 -13.11
CA LYS A 60 1.07 -9.39 -11.99
C LYS A 60 1.10 -8.68 -10.64
N ARG A 61 1.97 -7.68 -10.47
CA ARG A 61 2.01 -6.86 -9.26
C ARG A 61 0.69 -6.11 -9.04
N LEU A 62 0.14 -5.49 -10.09
CA LEU A 62 -1.14 -4.78 -10.02
C LEU A 62 -2.30 -5.71 -9.69
N GLU A 63 -2.32 -6.92 -10.23
CA GLU A 63 -3.35 -7.92 -9.92
C GLU A 63 -3.34 -8.31 -8.44
N VAL A 64 -2.14 -8.53 -7.87
CA VAL A 64 -1.98 -8.80 -6.44
C VAL A 64 -2.46 -7.62 -5.60
N GLN A 65 -2.09 -6.39 -5.96
CA GLN A 65 -2.53 -5.19 -5.25
C GLN A 65 -4.05 -5.01 -5.33
N ARG A 66 -4.65 -5.26 -6.49
CA ARG A 66 -6.11 -5.22 -6.67
C ARG A 66 -6.79 -6.24 -5.76
N ALA A 67 -6.29 -7.46 -5.72
CA ALA A 67 -6.84 -8.52 -4.87
C ALA A 67 -6.74 -8.18 -3.38
N ASP A 68 -5.60 -7.64 -2.92
CA ASP A 68 -5.41 -7.21 -1.53
C ASP A 68 -6.36 -6.06 -1.15
N LEU A 69 -6.50 -5.06 -2.03
CA LEU A 69 -7.43 -3.96 -1.80
C LEU A 69 -8.88 -4.42 -1.77
N GLN A 70 -9.27 -5.31 -2.68
CA GLN A 70 -10.62 -5.87 -2.69
C GLN A 70 -10.92 -6.61 -1.39
N LYS A 71 -9.96 -7.41 -0.91
CA LYS A 71 -10.09 -8.12 0.36
C LYS A 71 -10.32 -7.15 1.53
N LYS A 72 -9.57 -6.05 1.60
CA LYS A 72 -9.76 -5.02 2.65
C LYS A 72 -11.13 -4.34 2.56
N VAL A 73 -11.60 -4.05 1.34
CA VAL A 73 -12.95 -3.49 1.15
C VAL A 73 -14.00 -4.46 1.66
N ASP A 74 -13.88 -5.74 1.34
CA ASP A 74 -14.84 -6.76 1.75
C ASP A 74 -14.82 -6.97 3.27
N GLU A 75 -13.63 -6.99 3.89
CA GLU A 75 -13.46 -7.03 5.35
C GLU A 75 -14.10 -5.83 6.03
N HIS A 76 -13.88 -4.61 5.52
CA HIS A 76 -14.47 -3.40 6.08
C HIS A 76 -15.98 -3.35 5.89
N LYS A 77 -16.51 -3.80 4.74
CA LYS A 77 -17.95 -3.92 4.52
C LYS A 77 -18.57 -4.89 5.52
N ALA A 78 -18.01 -6.08 5.68
CA ALA A 78 -18.50 -7.05 6.64
C ALA A 78 -18.45 -6.51 8.08
N TRP A 79 -17.41 -5.75 8.43
CA TRP A 79 -17.31 -5.09 9.72
C TRP A 79 -18.41 -4.03 9.93
N LEU A 80 -18.65 -3.18 8.93
CA LEU A 80 -19.72 -2.18 8.98
C LEU A 80 -21.10 -2.82 9.09
N GLU A 81 -21.39 -3.84 8.29
CA GLU A 81 -22.65 -4.59 8.35
C GLU A 81 -22.84 -5.26 9.73
N ALA A 82 -21.78 -5.82 10.30
CA ALA A 82 -21.83 -6.40 11.63
C ALA A 82 -22.04 -5.35 12.74
N ALA A 83 -21.50 -4.13 12.55
CA ALA A 83 -21.73 -3.01 13.45
C ALA A 83 -23.20 -2.54 13.35
N ASP A 84 -23.70 -2.32 12.14
CA ASP A 84 -25.09 -1.92 11.90
C ASP A 84 -26.09 -2.96 12.44
N ALA A 85 -25.83 -4.25 12.20
CA ALA A 85 -26.69 -5.35 12.66
C ALA A 85 -26.71 -5.50 14.19
N LYS A 86 -25.62 -5.15 14.88
CA LYS A 86 -25.57 -5.14 16.35
C LYS A 86 -26.26 -3.91 16.96
N GLY A 87 -26.86 -3.05 16.13
CA GLY A 87 -27.44 -1.79 16.57
C GLY A 87 -26.35 -0.93 17.19
N ALA A 88 -25.23 -0.76 16.49
CA ALA A 88 -24.14 0.08 16.96
C ALA A 88 -24.68 1.48 17.23
N GLU A 89 -24.95 1.78 18.51
CA GLU A 89 -24.79 3.14 19.01
C GLU A 89 -23.46 3.61 18.44
N SER A 90 -23.47 4.73 17.71
CA SER A 90 -22.26 5.22 17.06
C SER A 90 -21.14 5.27 18.12
N SER A 91 -19.89 5.05 17.72
CA SER A 91 -18.79 5.10 18.70
C SER A 91 -18.81 6.41 19.52
N GLU A 92 -19.34 7.47 18.92
CA GLU A 92 -19.63 8.75 19.58
C GLU A 92 -20.74 8.66 20.63
N GLN A 93 -21.87 8.00 20.35
CA GLN A 93 -22.93 7.77 21.33
C GLN A 93 -22.46 6.92 22.52
N GLN A 94 -21.69 5.85 22.27
CA GLN A 94 -21.11 5.05 23.36
C GLN A 94 -20.14 5.87 24.21
N TYR A 95 -19.34 6.73 23.56
CA TYR A 95 -18.43 7.64 24.24
C TYR A 95 -19.17 8.67 25.11
N MET A 96 -20.24 9.28 24.59
CA MET A 96 -21.07 10.23 25.35
C MET A 96 -21.75 9.56 26.54
N ARG A 97 -22.29 8.36 26.36
CA ARG A 97 -22.89 7.58 27.46
C ARG A 97 -21.88 7.26 28.56
N LEU A 98 -20.64 6.95 28.19
CA LEU A 98 -19.56 6.72 29.15
C LEU A 98 -19.26 7.99 29.96
N LEU A 99 -19.21 9.15 29.30
CA LEU A 99 -19.00 10.44 29.96
C LEU A 99 -20.11 10.75 30.97
N GLU A 100 -21.37 10.53 30.61
CA GLU A 100 -22.52 10.72 31.52
C GLU A 100 -22.43 9.79 32.73
N GLN A 101 -22.06 8.51 32.53
CA GLN A 101 -21.87 7.57 33.64
C GLN A 101 -20.76 8.02 34.59
N ILE A 102 -19.63 8.50 34.05
CA ILE A 102 -18.53 9.03 34.84
C ILE A 102 -19.00 10.23 35.67
N GLN A 103 -19.74 11.16 35.05
CA GLN A 103 -20.30 12.32 35.73
C GLN A 103 -21.19 11.91 36.91
N HIS A 104 -22.13 10.98 36.68
CA HIS A 104 -23.01 10.49 37.74
C HIS A 104 -22.25 9.83 38.90
N ILE A 105 -21.19 9.07 38.61
CA ILE A 105 -20.35 8.47 39.66
C ILE A 105 -19.68 9.56 40.50
N TYR A 106 -19.12 10.59 39.87
CA TYR A 106 -18.48 11.69 40.59
C TYR A 106 -19.47 12.52 41.41
N GLU A 107 -20.64 12.82 40.86
CA GLU A 107 -21.71 13.53 41.56
C GLU A 107 -22.19 12.73 42.79
N GLY A 108 -22.45 11.43 42.62
CA GLY A 108 -22.82 10.55 43.71
C GLY A 108 -21.73 10.47 44.78
N ALA A 109 -20.46 10.32 44.38
CA ALA A 109 -19.35 10.31 45.33
C ALA A 109 -19.26 11.61 46.13
N LYS A 110 -19.48 12.77 45.50
CA LYS A 110 -19.51 14.07 46.18
C LYS A 110 -20.67 14.18 47.16
N GLU A 111 -21.85 13.73 46.75
CA GLU A 111 -23.05 13.74 47.60
C GLU A 111 -22.86 12.84 48.83
N PHE A 112 -22.44 11.59 48.63
CA PHE A 112 -22.21 10.65 49.73
C PHE A 112 -21.04 11.04 50.60
N HIS A 113 -20.02 11.70 50.05
CA HIS A 113 -18.95 12.31 50.84
C HIS A 113 -19.50 13.40 51.77
N GLY A 114 -20.34 14.30 51.25
CA GLY A 114 -21.02 15.32 52.05
C GLY A 114 -21.86 14.71 53.18
N LYS A 115 -22.71 13.73 52.85
CA LYS A 115 -23.50 12.99 53.85
C LYS A 115 -22.63 12.31 54.91
N GLY A 116 -21.50 11.74 54.50
CA GLY A 116 -20.53 11.13 55.41
C GLY A 116 -19.93 12.17 56.37
N ILE A 117 -19.60 13.35 55.88
CA ILE A 117 -19.12 14.46 56.71
C ILE A 117 -20.20 14.90 57.71
N ASP A 118 -21.44 15.08 57.27
CA ASP A 118 -22.56 15.47 58.15
C ASP A 118 -22.80 14.45 59.27
N LEU A 119 -22.72 13.15 58.97
CA LEU A 119 -22.81 12.08 59.96
C LEU A 119 -21.70 12.19 61.01
N LEU A 120 -20.47 12.45 60.57
CA LEU A 120 -19.32 12.62 61.47
C LEU A 120 -19.50 13.86 62.36
N ILE A 121 -20.05 14.96 61.83
CA ILE A 121 -20.33 16.18 62.62
C ILE A 121 -21.33 15.85 63.72
N LYS A 122 -22.43 15.19 63.34
CA LYS A 122 -23.56 14.92 64.22
C LYS A 122 -23.24 13.91 65.32
N GLU A 123 -22.64 12.78 64.95
CA GLU A 123 -22.51 11.63 65.86
C GLU A 123 -21.13 11.55 66.54
N PHE A 124 -20.13 12.26 66.01
CA PHE A 124 -18.74 12.16 66.48
C PHE A 124 -18.10 13.53 66.79
N GLY A 125 -18.86 14.63 66.74
CA GLY A 125 -18.33 15.97 67.06
C GLY A 125 -17.26 16.44 66.08
N TYR A 126 -17.27 15.94 64.85
CA TYR A 126 -16.31 16.31 63.80
C TYR A 126 -16.41 17.79 63.44
N HIS A 127 -15.28 18.45 63.20
CA HIS A 127 -15.22 19.82 62.70
C HIS A 127 -14.28 19.91 61.51
N ILE A 128 -14.81 20.32 60.34
CA ILE A 128 -14.14 20.27 59.03
C ILE A 128 -12.77 20.99 59.05
N ALA A 129 -12.68 22.16 59.71
CA ALA A 129 -11.45 22.95 59.78
C ALA A 129 -10.38 22.41 60.76
N TYR A 130 -10.71 21.48 61.64
CA TYR A 130 -9.81 21.03 62.72
C TYR A 130 -9.40 19.56 62.61
N LYS A 131 -9.91 18.80 61.63
CA LYS A 131 -9.53 17.41 61.42
C LYS A 131 -8.08 17.29 60.98
N ARG A 132 -7.28 16.53 61.73
CA ARG A 132 -5.93 16.13 61.34
C ARG A 132 -5.96 14.71 60.77
N TRP A 133 -5.01 14.37 59.89
CA TRP A 133 -4.93 13.06 59.24
C TRP A 133 -4.79 11.88 60.22
N ASN A 134 -4.45 12.16 61.48
CA ASN A 134 -4.26 11.19 62.56
C ASN A 134 -5.37 11.21 63.63
N ASP A 135 -6.44 11.98 63.45
CA ASP A 135 -7.54 12.00 64.42
C ASP A 135 -8.28 10.66 64.45
N THR A 136 -8.47 10.12 65.66
CA THR A 136 -9.19 8.87 65.89
C THR A 136 -10.63 9.19 66.29
N PHE A 137 -11.60 8.64 65.56
CA PHE A 137 -13.02 8.79 65.93
C PHE A 137 -13.33 7.93 67.15
N THR A 138 -13.69 8.56 68.27
CA THR A 138 -14.18 7.87 69.47
C THR A 138 -15.69 8.00 69.55
N ALA A 139 -16.44 6.91 69.34
CA ALA A 139 -17.89 6.89 69.55
C ALA A 139 -18.22 6.77 71.05
N ILE A 140 -19.22 7.50 71.53
CA ILE A 140 -19.93 7.13 72.76
C ILE A 140 -20.99 6.10 72.36
N PRO A 141 -20.95 4.85 72.85
CA PRO A 141 -21.93 3.84 72.46
C PRO A 141 -23.34 4.28 72.83
N PHE A 142 -24.24 4.34 71.85
CA PHE A 142 -25.64 4.62 72.08
C PHE A 142 -26.27 3.48 72.91
N LYS A 143 -26.70 3.79 74.14
CA LYS A 143 -27.58 2.91 74.95
C LYS A 143 -29.01 3.47 74.87
N PRO A 144 -29.94 2.78 74.19
CA PRO A 144 -31.35 3.15 74.24
C PRO A 144 -31.91 2.99 75.66
N LYS A 145 -32.86 3.85 76.04
CA LYS A 145 -33.65 3.73 77.28
C LYS A 145 -34.88 2.87 77.05
#